data_AF-A0AAV3XLT7-F1
#
_entry.id   AF-A0AAV3XLT7-F1
#
_cell.length_a   1.000
_cell.length_b   1.000
_cell.length_c   1.000
_cell.angle_alpha   90.00
_cell.angle_beta   90.00
_cell.angle_gamma   90.00
#
_symmetry.space_group_name_H-M   'P 1'
#
loop_
_entity.id
_entity.type
_entity.pdbx_description
1 polymer ?
#
loop_
_entity_poly.entity_id
_entity_poly.type
_entity_poly.pdbx_seq_one_letter_code
_entity_poly.pdbx_strand_id
1 'polypeptide(L)' 'MPLQPGDPEPIVDLQSLLHEIYDQGSYDLRINYSNSPVPALSETDAAWVDEVLREQGLR' A
#
# COMPACT_ATOMS: atom_id res chain seq x y z
N MET A 1 19.76 -3.07 16.74
CA MET A 1 19.92 -4.12 17.78
C MET A 1 18.54 -4.70 18.07
N PRO A 2 18.42 -5.99 18.38
CA PRO A 2 17.15 -6.56 18.85
C PRO A 2 16.79 -6.02 20.26
N LEU A 3 15.49 -6.01 20.58
CA LEU A 3 14.97 -5.67 21.93
C LEU A 3 15.44 -6.71 22.96
N GLN A 4 15.79 -6.26 24.17
CA GLN A 4 16.17 -7.13 25.28
C GLN A 4 14.96 -7.46 26.18
N PRO A 5 14.99 -8.60 26.89
CA PRO A 5 13.96 -8.93 27.86
C PRO A 5 13.89 -7.88 28.97
N GLY A 6 12.71 -7.28 29.16
CA GLY A 6 12.48 -6.23 30.17
C GLY A 6 12.53 -4.80 29.61
N ASP A 7 12.88 -4.62 28.35
CA ASP A 7 12.73 -3.33 27.67
C ASP A 7 11.23 -2.98 27.54
N PRO A 8 10.84 -1.70 27.71
CA PRO A 8 9.48 -1.27 27.43
C PRO A 8 9.18 -1.48 25.95
N GLU A 9 7.98 -2.01 25.66
CA GLU A 9 7.56 -2.24 24.28
C GLU A 9 7.53 -0.89 23.54
N PRO A 10 8.28 -0.74 22.43
CA PRO A 10 8.31 0.51 21.71
C PRO A 10 6.96 0.75 21.03
N ILE A 11 6.47 1.98 21.11
CA ILE A 11 5.29 2.39 20.34
C ILE A 11 5.74 2.57 18.89
N VAL A 12 5.22 1.70 18.02
CA VAL A 12 5.49 1.74 16.58
C VAL A 12 4.33 2.42 15.88
N ASP A 13 4.63 3.51 15.16
CA ASP A 13 3.68 4.07 14.20
C ASP A 13 3.69 3.21 12.93
N LEU A 14 2.82 2.19 12.93
CA LEU A 14 2.71 1.25 11.83
C LEU A 14 2.29 1.92 10.52
N GLN A 15 1.48 2.98 10.57
CA GLN A 15 0.99 3.64 9.37
C GLN A 15 2.14 4.36 8.66
N SER A 16 2.94 5.12 9.40
CA SER A 16 4.11 5.81 8.84
C SER A 16 5.14 4.82 8.30
N LEU A 17 5.43 3.74 9.03
CA LEU A 17 6.38 2.72 8.59
C LEU A 17 5.92 2.02 7.30
N LEU A 18 4.62 1.73 7.16
CA LEU A 18 4.10 1.14 5.95
C LEU A 18 4.25 2.11 4.77
N HIS A 19 3.88 3.39 4.92
CA HIS A 19 4.07 4.36 3.83
C HIS A 19 5.51 4.42 3.35
N GLU A 20 6.49 4.48 4.27
CA GLU A 20 7.92 4.48 3.90
C GLU A 20 8.32 3.24 3.09
N ILE A 21 7.83 2.05 3.46
CA ILE A 21 8.11 0.81 2.75
C ILE A 21 7.47 0.82 1.35
N TYR A 22 6.24 1.33 1.22
CA TYR A 22 5.55 1.42 -0.07
C TYR A 22 6.26 2.40 -1.02
N ASP A 23 6.71 3.54 -0.51
CA ASP A 23 7.49 4.52 -1.26
C ASP A 23 8.82 3.92 -1.74
N GLN A 24 9.53 3.21 -0.84
CA GLN A 24 10.78 2.53 -1.18
C GLN A 24 10.59 1.40 -2.20
N GLY A 25 9.44 0.72 -2.16
CA GLY A 25 9.05 -0.30 -3.15
C GLY A 25 8.84 0.28 -4.55
N SER A 26 8.53 1.59 -4.64
CA SER A 26 8.20 2.32 -5.87
C SER A 26 7.18 1.56 -6.72
N TYR A 27 6.11 1.09 -6.07
CA TYR A 27 5.07 0.32 -6.73
C TYR A 27 4.33 1.14 -7.79
N ASP A 28 4.21 2.45 -7.58
CA ASP A 28 3.76 3.45 -8.55
C ASP A 28 4.53 3.39 -9.88
N LEU A 29 5.84 3.13 -9.83
CA LEU A 29 6.70 3.01 -11.02
C LEU A 29 6.77 1.59 -11.59
N ARG A 30 6.47 0.58 -10.77
CA ARG A 30 6.61 -0.85 -11.15
C ARG A 30 5.31 -1.49 -11.63
N ILE A 31 4.18 -1.01 -11.17
CA ILE A 31 2.86 -1.57 -11.47
C ILE A 31 2.17 -0.64 -12.47
N ASN A 32 1.75 -1.21 -13.60
CA ASN A 32 0.95 -0.47 -14.56
C ASN A 32 -0.54 -0.51 -14.16
N TYR A 33 -0.99 0.53 -13.44
CA TYR A 33 -2.36 0.69 -12.96
C TYR A 33 -3.40 0.97 -14.06
N SER A 34 -2.96 1.26 -15.29
CA SER A 34 -3.90 1.34 -16.42
C SER A 34 -4.45 -0.04 -16.78
N ASN A 35 -3.70 -1.11 -16.51
CA ASN A 35 -4.14 -2.48 -16.79
C ASN A 35 -5.15 -2.99 -15.77
N SER A 36 -6.01 -3.90 -16.20
CA SER A 36 -6.91 -4.61 -15.28
C SER A 36 -6.10 -5.56 -14.37
N PRO A 37 -6.43 -5.62 -13.07
CA PRO A 37 -5.76 -6.51 -12.12
C PRO A 37 -6.02 -7.98 -12.43
N VAL A 38 -5.04 -8.84 -12.11
CA VAL A 38 -5.12 -10.30 -12.26
C VAL A 38 -4.71 -10.95 -10.93
N PRO A 39 -5.57 -11.78 -10.31
CA PRO A 39 -6.93 -12.14 -10.74
C PRO A 39 -7.88 -10.93 -10.70
N ALA A 40 -9.00 -11.03 -11.41
CA ALA A 40 -10.01 -10.00 -11.41
C ALA A 40 -10.54 -9.77 -9.99
N LEU A 41 -10.74 -8.50 -9.64
CA LEU A 41 -11.33 -8.09 -8.38
C LEU A 41 -12.84 -8.41 -8.35
N SER A 42 -13.41 -8.45 -7.14
CA SER A 42 -14.86 -8.44 -7.00
C SER A 42 -15.46 -7.15 -7.57
N GLU A 43 -16.74 -7.14 -7.91
CA GLU A 43 -17.38 -5.93 -8.47
C GLU A 43 -17.28 -4.72 -7.53
N THR A 44 -17.45 -4.94 -6.23
CA THR A 44 -17.33 -3.90 -5.20
C THR A 44 -15.91 -3.33 -5.14
N ASP A 45 -14.91 -4.20 -5.11
CA ASP A 45 -13.51 -3.77 -5.02
C ASP A 45 -13.06 -3.10 -6.33
N ALA A 46 -13.53 -3.59 -7.48
CA ALA A 46 -13.22 -3.00 -8.78
C ALA A 46 -13.79 -1.58 -8.90
N ALA A 47 -15.01 -1.34 -8.42
CA ALA A 47 -15.62 -0.01 -8.41
C ALA A 47 -14.84 0.96 -7.51
N TRP A 48 -14.47 0.50 -6.31
CA TRP A 48 -13.66 1.29 -5.37
C TRP A 48 -12.27 1.61 -5.93
N VAL A 49 -11.57 0.63 -6.51
CA VAL A 49 -10.25 0.86 -7.12
C VAL A 49 -10.35 1.85 -8.28
N ASP A 50 -11.39 1.77 -9.12
CA ASP A 50 -11.54 2.69 -10.24
C ASP A 50 -11.75 4.14 -9.79
N GLU A 51 -12.50 4.36 -8.71
CA GLU A 51 -12.66 5.68 -8.08
C GLU A 51 -11.32 6.21 -7.57
N VAL A 52 -10.59 5.41 -6.80
CA VAL A 52 -9.27 5.79 -6.26
C VAL A 52 -8.26 6.11 -7.37
N LEU A 53 -8.23 5.31 -8.45
CA LEU A 53 -7.31 5.55 -9.56
C LEU A 53 -7.62 6.83 -10.33
N ARG A 54 -8.90 7.19 -10.48
CA ARG A 54 -9.32 8.47 -11.10
C ARG A 54 -8.94 9.67 -10.25
N GLU A 55 -9.13 9.60 -8.94
CA GLU A 55 -8.71 10.67 -8.01
C GLU A 55 -7.19 10.93 -8.09
N GLN A 56 -6.41 9.88 -8.34
CA GLN A 56 -4.96 9.97 -8.51
C GLN A 56 -4.51 10.30 -9.96
N GLY A 57 -5.44 10.43 -10.91
CA GLY A 57 -5.15 10.72 -12.32
C GLY A 57 -4.47 9.58 -13.08
N LEU A 58 -4.59 8.34 -12.58
CA LEU A 58 -4.03 7.13 -13.19
C LEU A 58 -5.00 6.46 -14.18
N ARG A 59 -6.26 6.93 -14.22
CA ARG A 59 -7.34 6.52 -15.12
C ARG A 59 -8.27 7.66 -15.48
#